data_AF-A0AAW4KQ48-F1
#
_entry.id   AF-A0AAW4KQ48-F1
#
_cell.length_a   1.000
_cell.length_b   1.000
_cell.length_c   1.000
_cell.angle_alpha   90.00
_cell.angle_beta   90.00
_cell.angle_gamma   90.00
#
_symmetry.space_group_name_H-M   'P 1'
#
loop_
_entity.id
_entity.type
_entity.pdbx_description
1 polymer ?
#
loop_
_entity_poly.entity_id
_entity_poly.type
_entity_poly.pdbx_seq_one_letter_code
_entity_poly.pdbx_strand_id
1 'polypeptide(L)'
;GHFVCVPKFDVEATLQAIEREKVSNLYLVPTLYHMLIEHPAFGRERVASVEKIGFAGAPMSDGLMRRVEQAFQPQLFVNHYGSSEIYTFTIDQQASRKPGSSGRSAMNQR
;
A
#
# COMPACT_ATOMS: atom_id res chain seq x y z
N GLY A 1 13.82 -13.28 3.49
CA GLY A 1 12.54 -12.60 3.17
C GLY A 1 11.44 -13.33 3.91
N HIS A 2 10.57 -12.58 4.57
CA HIS A 2 9.44 -13.13 5.34
C HIS A 2 8.15 -12.71 4.65
N PHE A 3 7.26 -13.68 4.37
CA PHE A 3 5.98 -13.42 3.74
C PHE A 3 4.87 -13.78 4.72
N VAL A 4 4.07 -12.78 5.09
CA VAL A 4 3.02 -12.91 6.09
C VAL A 4 1.67 -13.00 5.39
N CYS A 5 1.06 -14.18 5.45
CA CYS A 5 -0.27 -14.41 4.89
C CYS A 5 -1.35 -14.19 5.95
N VAL A 6 -2.33 -13.36 5.63
CA VAL A 6 -3.60 -13.29 6.37
C VAL A 6 -4.67 -13.95 5.47
N PRO A 7 -5.12 -15.19 5.77
CA PRO A 7 -5.94 -15.99 4.85
C PRO A 7 -7.25 -15.32 4.40
N LYS A 8 -7.84 -14.53 5.30
CA LYS A 8 -9.01 -13.70 5.02
C LYS A 8 -8.75 -12.34 5.63
N PHE A 9 -8.91 -11.29 4.84
CA PHE A 9 -8.73 -9.92 5.35
C PHE A 9 -9.68 -9.67 6.52
N ASP A 10 -9.06 -9.28 7.63
CA ASP A 10 -9.69 -8.75 8.83
C ASP A 10 -8.76 -7.64 9.34
N VAL A 11 -9.33 -6.51 9.73
CA VAL A 11 -8.53 -5.32 10.07
C VAL A 11 -7.67 -5.58 11.30
N GLU A 12 -8.25 -6.13 12.36
CA GLU A 12 -7.55 -6.34 13.62
C GLU A 12 -6.47 -7.41 13.49
N ALA A 13 -6.77 -8.53 12.82
CA ALA A 13 -5.80 -9.58 12.52
C ALA A 13 -4.66 -9.06 11.64
N THR A 14 -4.96 -8.18 10.67
CA THR A 14 -3.94 -7.56 9.81
C THR A 14 -3.04 -6.63 10.61
N LEU A 15 -3.60 -5.74 11.45
CA LEU A 15 -2.82 -4.86 12.31
C LEU A 15 -1.96 -5.66 13.30
N GLN A 16 -2.51 -6.73 13.89
CA GLN A 16 -1.78 -7.60 14.80
C GLN A 16 -0.65 -8.36 14.07
N ALA A 17 -0.86 -8.77 12.82
CA ALA A 17 0.18 -9.38 12.00
C ALA A 17 1.28 -8.38 11.64
N ILE A 18 0.93 -7.14 11.27
CA ILE A 18 1.91 -6.08 10.99
C ILE A 18 2.80 -5.85 12.21
N GLU A 19 2.18 -5.68 13.38
CA GLU A 19 2.85 -5.38 14.64
C GLU A 19 3.74 -6.55 15.11
N ARG A 20 3.19 -7.77 15.15
CA ARG A 20 3.89 -8.96 15.66
C ARG A 20 5.04 -9.37 14.75
N GLU A 21 4.81 -9.36 13.43
CA GLU A 21 5.80 -9.82 12.44
C GLU A 21 6.74 -8.69 12.00
N LYS A 22 6.51 -7.46 12.49
CA LYS A 22 7.26 -6.25 12.10
C LYS A 22 7.31 -6.07 10.59
N VAL A 23 6.13 -6.10 9.95
CA VAL A 23 6.02 -6.00 8.50
C VAL A 23 6.60 -4.66 8.04
N SER A 24 7.57 -4.72 7.12
CA SER A 24 8.26 -3.54 6.57
C SER A 24 7.72 -3.05 5.23
N ASN A 25 7.04 -3.93 4.50
CA ASN A 25 6.47 -3.66 3.19
C ASN A 25 5.01 -4.10 3.18
N LEU A 26 4.10 -3.17 2.97
CA LEU A 26 2.67 -3.44 2.96
C LEU A 26 2.10 -3.18 1.56
N TYR A 27 1.46 -4.19 0.98
CA TYR A 27 0.90 -4.10 -0.36
C TYR A 27 -0.58 -4.44 -0.33
N LEU A 28 -1.45 -3.46 -0.59
CA LEU A 28 -2.90 -3.58 -0.45
C LEU A 28 -3.65 -2.80 -1.53
N VAL A 29 -4.92 -3.15 -1.77
CA VAL A 29 -5.81 -2.32 -2.60
C VAL A 29 -6.33 -1.12 -1.80
N PRO A 30 -6.74 -0.02 -2.47
CA PRO A 30 -7.16 1.22 -1.79
C PRO A 30 -8.23 1.03 -0.71
N THR A 31 -9.22 0.16 -0.94
CA THR A 31 -10.28 -0.12 0.02
C THR A 31 -9.74 -0.70 1.33
N LEU A 32 -8.71 -1.53 1.30
CA LEU A 32 -8.13 -2.12 2.51
C LEU A 32 -7.34 -1.08 3.30
N TYR A 33 -6.61 -0.18 2.62
CA TYR A 33 -5.98 0.96 3.28
C TYR A 33 -7.00 1.83 4.01
N HIS A 34 -8.12 2.14 3.35
CA HIS A 34 -9.21 2.89 3.97
C HIS A 34 -9.76 2.17 5.21
N MET A 35 -10.06 0.88 5.11
CA MET A 35 -10.56 0.11 6.26
C MET A 35 -9.55 0.06 7.41
N LEU A 36 -8.25 -0.06 7.14
CA LEU A 36 -7.21 -0.03 8.18
C LEU A 36 -7.21 1.30 8.92
N ILE A 37 -7.10 2.44 8.21
CA ILE A 37 -6.92 3.75 8.85
C ILE A 37 -8.18 4.26 9.57
N GLU A 38 -9.36 3.78 9.19
CA GLU A 38 -10.63 4.15 9.83
C GLU A 38 -10.99 3.28 11.04
N HIS A 39 -10.29 2.17 11.23
CA HIS A 39 -10.66 1.22 12.27
C HIS A 39 -10.25 1.74 13.66
N PRO A 40 -11.09 1.58 14.70
CA PRO A 40 -10.77 2.06 16.04
C PRO A 40 -9.48 1.47 16.64
N ALA A 41 -9.10 0.27 16.20
CA ALA A 41 -7.87 -0.39 16.63
C ALA A 41 -6.61 0.09 15.89
N PHE A 42 -6.75 1.00 14.93
CA PHE A 42 -5.60 1.58 14.23
C PHE A 42 -4.81 2.47 15.19
N GLY A 43 -3.50 2.24 15.22
CA GLY A 43 -2.56 3.06 15.95
C GLY A 43 -1.28 3.18 15.13
N ARG A 44 -0.71 4.39 15.07
CA ARG A 44 0.50 4.65 14.27
C ARG A 44 1.68 3.80 14.75
N GLU A 45 1.75 3.55 16.05
CA GLU A 45 2.72 2.66 16.69
C GLU A 45 2.62 1.21 16.20
N ARG A 46 1.39 0.71 15.94
CA ARG A 46 1.17 -0.67 15.47
C ARG A 46 1.68 -0.90 14.06
N VAL A 47 1.74 0.16 13.26
CA VAL A 47 2.24 0.12 11.87
C VAL A 47 3.61 0.77 11.70
N ALA A 48 4.30 1.11 12.80
CA ALA A 48 5.55 1.86 12.75
C ALA A 48 6.70 1.12 12.06
N SER A 49 6.62 -0.20 11.90
CA SER A 49 7.59 -0.99 11.14
C SER A 49 7.43 -0.83 9.62
N VAL A 50 6.28 -0.35 9.14
CA VAL A 50 5.97 -0.27 7.71
C VAL A 50 6.69 0.91 7.08
N GLU A 51 7.72 0.63 6.31
CA GLU A 51 8.54 1.65 5.64
C GLU A 51 8.07 1.92 4.21
N LYS A 52 7.48 0.92 3.56
CA LYS A 52 7.09 1.00 2.15
C LYS A 52 5.67 0.51 1.97
N ILE A 53 4.88 1.27 1.22
CA ILE A 53 3.51 0.92 0.89
C ILE A 53 3.30 0.92 -0.62
N GLY A 54 2.43 0.02 -1.08
CA GLY A 54 2.11 -0.10 -2.50
C GLY A 54 0.66 -0.48 -2.76
N PHE A 55 0.12 -0.01 -3.87
CA PHE A 55 -1.21 -0.37 -4.35
C PHE A 55 -1.25 -0.54 -5.87
N ALA A 56 -2.24 -1.29 -6.34
CA ALA A 56 -2.63 -1.44 -7.73
C ALA A 56 -4.07 -1.98 -7.82
N GLY A 57 -4.54 -2.20 -9.04
CA GLY A 57 -5.82 -2.87 -9.33
C GLY A 57 -7.05 -1.98 -9.18
N ALA A 58 -6.95 -0.86 -8.45
CA ALA A 58 -7.99 0.14 -8.37
C ALA A 58 -7.38 1.55 -8.16
N PRO A 59 -8.04 2.61 -8.67
CA PRO A 59 -7.60 3.98 -8.43
C PRO A 59 -7.76 4.34 -6.94
N MET A 60 -6.80 5.09 -6.40
CA MET A 60 -6.89 5.72 -5.08
C MET A 60 -7.20 7.21 -5.26
N SER A 61 -8.18 7.73 -4.53
CA SER A 61 -8.48 9.18 -4.55
C SER A 61 -7.35 9.97 -3.87
N ASP A 62 -7.14 11.21 -4.30
CA ASP A 62 -6.15 12.10 -3.68
C ASP A 62 -6.36 12.25 -2.16
N GLY A 63 -7.62 12.39 -1.73
CA GLY A 63 -7.96 12.50 -0.31
C GLY A 63 -7.59 11.24 0.49
N LEU A 64 -7.82 10.04 -0.06
CA LEU A 64 -7.41 8.81 0.61
C LEU A 64 -5.88 8.68 0.61
N MET A 65 -5.21 9.01 -0.49
CA MET A 65 -3.76 8.92 -0.59
C MET A 65 -3.05 9.80 0.45
N ARG A 66 -3.49 11.05 0.64
CA ARG A 66 -2.96 11.94 1.68
C ARG A 66 -3.17 11.39 3.09
N ARG A 67 -4.34 10.80 3.37
CA ARG A 67 -4.64 10.20 4.68
C ARG A 67 -3.76 8.98 4.96
N VAL A 68 -3.55 8.13 3.95
CA VAL A 68 -2.66 6.96 4.05
C VAL A 68 -1.21 7.41 4.27
N GLU A 69 -0.74 8.42 3.53
CA GLU A 69 0.61 8.97 3.70
C GLU A 69 0.81 9.56 5.11
N GLN A 70 -0.20 10.25 5.66
CA GLN A 70 -0.16 10.75 7.04
C GLN A 70 -0.19 9.63 8.08
N ALA A 71 -1.00 8.59 7.88
CA ALA A 71 -1.18 7.49 8.81
C ALA A 71 0.05 6.59 8.91
N PHE A 72 0.67 6.25 7.77
CA PHE A 72 1.81 5.33 7.70
C PHE A 72 3.17 6.04 7.67
N GLN A 73 3.24 7.28 7.16
CA GLN A 73 4.49 8.01 6.91
C GLN A 73 5.58 7.16 6.23
N PRO A 74 5.24 6.52 5.09
CA PRO A 74 6.17 5.63 4.43
C PRO A 74 7.35 6.40 3.83
N GLN A 75 8.51 5.76 3.78
CA GLN A 75 9.65 6.24 2.99
C GLN A 75 9.39 6.10 1.48
N LEU A 76 8.49 5.19 1.09
CA LEU A 76 8.13 4.96 -0.30
C LEU A 76 6.63 4.64 -0.44
N PHE A 77 5.94 5.38 -1.31
CA PHE A 77 4.54 5.15 -1.66
C PHE A 77 4.42 4.89 -3.16
N VAL A 78 4.27 3.62 -3.54
CA VAL A 78 4.24 3.17 -4.93
C VAL A 78 2.81 2.91 -5.42
N ASN A 79 2.50 3.43 -6.60
CA ASN A 79 1.40 2.91 -7.42
C ASN A 79 2.03 2.09 -8.55
N HIS A 80 1.46 0.93 -8.87
CA HIS A 80 1.77 0.28 -10.14
C HIS A 80 0.50 -0.10 -10.88
N TYR A 81 0.61 -0.15 -12.20
CA TYR A 81 -0.48 -0.56 -13.07
C TYR A 81 0.00 -1.67 -13.97
N GLY A 82 -0.87 -2.67 -14.15
CA GLY A 82 -0.52 -3.94 -14.73
C GLY A 82 -1.74 -4.80 -15.04
N SER A 83 -1.48 -5.93 -15.69
CA SER A 83 -2.47 -6.99 -15.88
C SER A 83 -1.83 -8.37 -15.62
N SER A 84 -2.66 -9.42 -15.58
CA SER A 84 -2.17 -10.79 -15.46
C SER A 84 -1.33 -11.24 -16.65
N GLU A 85 -1.58 -10.69 -17.84
CA GLU A 85 -0.97 -11.09 -19.11
C GLU A 85 0.44 -10.50 -19.30
N ILE A 86 0.68 -9.28 -18.83
CA ILE A 86 1.92 -8.53 -19.08
C ILE A 86 2.61 -8.09 -17.78
N TYR A 87 2.02 -8.42 -16.63
CA TYR A 87 2.46 -7.98 -15.32
C TYR A 87 2.49 -6.44 -15.25
N THR A 88 3.62 -5.83 -14.89
CA THR A 88 3.69 -4.39 -14.61
C THR A 88 3.93 -3.59 -15.90
N PHE A 89 2.96 -2.77 -16.31
CA PHE A 89 3.10 -1.81 -17.41
C PHE A 89 3.80 -0.53 -16.97
N THR A 90 3.37 0.03 -15.83
CA THR A 90 3.85 1.33 -15.34
C THR A 90 4.00 1.33 -13.83
N ILE A 91 4.95 2.14 -13.35
CA ILE A 91 5.25 2.33 -11.94
C ILE A 91 5.33 3.83 -11.65
N ASP A 92 4.65 4.27 -10.60
CA ASP A 92 4.83 5.57 -9.98
C ASP A 92 5.44 5.39 -8.59
N GLN A 93 6.74 5.74 -8.45
CA GLN A 93 7.44 5.62 -7.16
C GLN A 93 7.11 6.77 -6.20
N GLN A 94 6.38 7.79 -6.66
CA GLN A 94 5.95 8.93 -5.85
C GLN A 94 4.48 9.19 -6.12
N ALA A 95 3.64 8.18 -5.84
CA ALA A 95 2.22 8.22 -6.16
C ALA A 95 1.52 9.46 -5.60
N SER A 96 1.92 9.90 -4.40
CA SER A 96 1.39 11.10 -3.73
C SER A 96 1.65 12.41 -4.48
N ARG A 97 2.72 12.49 -5.29
CA ARG A 97 3.12 13.72 -5.98
C ARG A 97 2.19 14.09 -7.14
N LYS A 98 1.60 13.09 -7.81
CA LYS A 98 0.67 13.31 -8.94
C LYS A 98 -0.51 12.33 -8.84
N PRO A 99 -1.48 12.60 -7.96
CA PRO A 99 -2.66 11.75 -7.79
C PRO A 99 -3.35 11.43 -9.13
N GLY A 100 -3.72 10.17 -9.33
CA GLY A 100 -4.35 9.68 -10.57
C GLY A 100 -3.36 9.31 -11.70
N SER A 101 -2.07 9.55 -11.52
CA SER A 101 -1.01 9.04 -12.41
C SER A 101 -0.78 7.54 -12.18
N SER A 102 -0.62 6.78 -13.27
CA SER A 102 -0.09 5.39 -13.21
C SER A 102 1.43 5.34 -13.29
N GLY A 103 2.09 6.49 -13.45
CA GLY A 103 3.55 6.62 -13.46
C GLY A 103 4.17 6.49 -14.85
N ARG A 104 5.37 5.92 -14.91
CA ARG A 104 6.18 5.75 -16.13
C ARG A 104 6.28 4.28 -16.49
N SER A 105 6.65 3.98 -17.74
CA SER A 105 6.90 2.62 -18.21
C SER A 105 7.78 1.84 -17.24
N ALA A 106 7.39 0.60 -16.97
CA ALA A 106 8.16 -0.30 -16.13
C ALA A 106 9.52 -0.63 -16.77
N MET A 107 10.42 -1.20 -15.98
CA MET A 107 11.77 -1.55 -16.46
C MET A 107 11.69 -2.46 -17.69
N ASN A 108 12.54 -2.17 -18.68
CA ASN A 108 12.66 -2.92 -19.94
C ASN A 108 11.39 -2.93 -20.83
N GLN A 109 10.43 -2.05 -20.59
CA GLN A 109 9.34 -1.76 -21.53
C GLN A 109 9.83 -0.71 -22.54
N ARG A 110 10.28 -1.15 -23.72
CA ARG A 110 10.69 -0.30 -24.86
C ARG A 110 9.82 -0.57 -26.07
#